data_AF-U5QJY5-F1
#
_entry.id   AF-U5QJY5-F1
#
_cell.length_a   1.000
_cell.length_b   1.000
_cell.length_c   1.000
_cell.angle_alpha   90.00
_cell.angle_beta   90.00
_cell.angle_gamma   90.00
#
_symmetry.space_group_name_H-M   'P 1'
#
loop_
_entity.id
_entity.type
_entity.pdbx_description
1 polymer ?
#
loop_
_entity_poly.entity_id
_entity_poly.type
_entity_poly.pdbx_seq_one_letter_code
_entity_poly.pdbx_strand_id
1 'polypeptide(L)'
;MEQQPPRTGWFDEANGVTRLSEYFQRMESWQQAIADGKITPEEIRDQSSRVIALLKEVEPLVSEPEHQLITETLYEIAVLQAMQASAVASSLRTSQ
;
A
#
# COMPACT_ATOMS: atom_id res chain seq x y z
N MET A 1 14.34 -17.81 23.96
CA MET A 1 14.37 -16.50 23.26
C MET A 1 13.82 -16.74 21.88
N GLU A 2 12.54 -16.47 21.65
CA GLU A 2 11.99 -16.44 20.29
C GLU A 2 12.67 -15.27 19.56
N GLN A 3 13.45 -15.61 18.54
CA GLN A 3 14.09 -14.60 17.69
C GLN A 3 12.97 -13.96 16.87
N GLN A 4 12.73 -12.65 17.07
CA GLN A 4 11.89 -11.87 16.17
C GLN A 4 12.46 -12.02 14.74
N PRO A 5 11.61 -12.33 13.74
CA PRO A 5 12.09 -12.38 12.37
C PRO A 5 12.74 -11.04 12.00
N PRO A 6 13.82 -11.05 11.18
CA PRO A 6 14.51 -9.83 10.80
C PRO A 6 13.50 -8.83 10.20
N ARG A 7 13.59 -7.57 10.63
CA ARG A 7 12.73 -6.50 10.10
C ARG A 7 12.82 -6.52 8.58
N THR A 8 11.69 -6.74 7.93
CA THR A 8 11.62 -6.70 6.48
C THR A 8 11.80 -5.24 6.05
N GLY A 9 12.86 -4.94 5.30
CA GLY A 9 13.09 -3.60 4.75
C GLY A 9 11.96 -3.19 3.81
N TRP A 10 11.58 -1.91 3.86
CA TRP A 10 10.46 -1.33 3.10
C TRP A 10 10.76 -1.11 1.60
N PHE A 11 12.03 -1.17 1.23
CA PHE A 11 12.52 -1.02 -0.15
C PHE A 11 13.57 -2.08 -0.47
N ASP A 12 13.71 -2.39 -1.75
CA ASP A 12 14.82 -3.17 -2.26
C ASP A 12 15.89 -2.22 -2.81
N GLU A 13 16.99 -2.07 -2.08
CA GLU A 13 18.14 -1.23 -2.49
C GLU A 13 18.75 -1.65 -3.82
N ALA A 14 18.68 -2.95 -4.18
CA ALA A 14 19.30 -3.45 -5.40
C ALA A 14 18.51 -3.07 -6.67
N ASN A 15 17.19 -2.95 -6.54
CA ASN A 15 16.27 -2.74 -7.67
C ASN A 15 15.66 -1.33 -7.69
N GLY A 16 15.80 -0.55 -6.61
CA GLY A 16 15.23 0.80 -6.51
C GLY A 16 13.69 0.80 -6.48
N VAL A 17 13.07 -0.33 -6.14
CA VAL A 17 11.62 -0.51 -6.11
C VAL A 17 11.15 -0.61 -4.66
N THR A 18 10.01 0.01 -4.37
CA THR A 18 9.34 -0.18 -3.08
C THR A 18 8.84 -1.62 -2.99
N ARG A 19 9.15 -2.32 -1.89
CA ARG A 19 8.69 -3.70 -1.71
C ARG A 19 7.17 -3.79 -1.51
N LEU A 20 6.52 -2.66 -1.28
CA LEU A 20 5.06 -2.52 -1.17
C LEU A 20 4.31 -3.10 -2.38
N SER A 21 4.86 -2.98 -3.59
CA SER A 21 4.25 -3.52 -4.82
C SER A 21 4.38 -5.05 -4.95
N GLU A 22 5.26 -5.69 -4.19
CA GLU A 22 5.42 -7.15 -4.19
C GLU A 22 4.72 -7.79 -2.99
N TYR A 23 4.71 -7.10 -1.84
CA TYR A 23 4.13 -7.64 -0.61
C TYR A 23 2.62 -7.68 -0.60
N PHE A 24 1.93 -6.78 -1.33
CA PHE A 24 0.46 -6.78 -1.31
C PHE A 24 -0.12 -8.11 -1.81
N GLN A 25 0.54 -8.78 -2.76
CA GLN A 25 0.10 -10.09 -3.29
C GLN A 25 0.09 -11.20 -2.22
N ARG A 26 0.88 -11.02 -1.16
CA ARG A 26 0.95 -11.95 -0.01
C ARG A 26 -0.02 -11.58 1.10
N MET A 27 -0.69 -10.42 1.02
CA MET A 27 -1.65 -10.00 2.03
C MET A 27 -2.96 -10.76 1.85
N GLU A 28 -3.47 -11.30 2.95
CA GLU A 28 -4.77 -11.98 2.97
C GLU A 28 -5.90 -11.07 2.46
N SER A 29 -5.88 -9.78 2.81
CA SER A 29 -6.87 -8.81 2.34
C SER A 29 -6.90 -8.66 0.82
N TRP A 30 -5.73 -8.76 0.16
CA TRP A 30 -5.67 -8.79 -1.30
C TRP A 30 -6.16 -10.12 -1.87
N GLN A 31 -5.70 -11.24 -1.29
CA GLN A 31 -6.09 -12.58 -1.75
C GLN A 31 -7.60 -12.79 -1.68
N GLN A 32 -8.26 -12.28 -0.63
CA GLN A 32 -9.70 -12.31 -0.48
C GLN A 32 -10.39 -11.45 -1.54
N ALA A 33 -9.96 -10.20 -1.71
CA ALA A 33 -10.58 -9.25 -2.64
C ALA A 33 -10.46 -9.64 -4.12
N ILE A 34 -9.46 -10.46 -4.48
CA ILE A 34 -9.25 -10.91 -5.86
C ILE A 34 -9.77 -12.34 -6.11
N ALA A 35 -10.26 -13.03 -5.08
CA ALA A 35 -10.59 -14.46 -5.13
C ALA A 35 -11.63 -14.81 -6.20
N ASP A 36 -12.60 -13.92 -6.42
CA ASP A 36 -13.67 -14.09 -7.43
C ASP A 36 -13.35 -13.40 -8.77
N GLY A 37 -12.15 -12.80 -8.88
CA GLY A 37 -11.68 -12.07 -10.05
C GLY A 37 -12.31 -10.69 -10.24
N LYS A 38 -13.09 -10.17 -9.28
CA LYS A 38 -13.76 -8.88 -9.40
C LYS A 38 -13.79 -8.14 -8.06
N ILE A 39 -13.07 -7.02 -8.01
CA ILE A 39 -13.14 -6.09 -6.88
C ILE A 39 -14.42 -5.25 -6.99
N THR A 40 -15.23 -5.27 -5.93
CA THR A 40 -16.49 -4.55 -5.79
C THR A 40 -16.31 -3.21 -5.05
N PRO A 41 -17.26 -2.26 -5.18
CA PRO A 41 -17.22 -1.01 -4.41
C PRO A 41 -17.28 -1.20 -2.88
N GLU A 42 -17.90 -2.29 -2.42
CA GLU A 42 -17.99 -2.63 -1.00
C GLU A 42 -16.63 -3.07 -0.46
N GLU A 43 -15.93 -3.96 -1.17
CA GLU A 43 -14.58 -4.39 -0.79
C GLU A 43 -13.58 -3.23 -0.75
N ILE A 44 -13.72 -2.26 -1.66
CA ILE A 44 -12.93 -1.02 -1.62
C ILE A 44 -13.24 -0.21 -0.34
N ARG A 45 -14.51 -0.12 0.06
CA ARG A 45 -14.91 0.58 1.29
C ARG A 45 -14.38 -0.12 2.54
N ASP A 46 -14.41 -1.44 2.55
CA ASP A 46 -13.90 -2.24 3.66
C ASP A 46 -12.38 -2.11 3.76
N GLN A 47 -11.66 -2.16 2.64
CA GLN A 47 -10.22 -1.93 2.62
C GLN A 47 -9.87 -0.50 3.07
N SER A 48 -10.64 0.51 2.65
CA SER A 48 -10.49 1.89 3.13
C SER A 48 -10.68 1.98 4.65
N SER A 49 -11.69 1.31 5.19
CA SER A 49 -11.95 1.27 6.63
C SER A 49 -10.82 0.61 7.40
N ARG A 50 -10.21 -0.46 6.86
CA ARG A 50 -9.01 -1.09 7.44
C ARG A 50 -7.82 -0.14 7.47
N VAL A 51 -7.56 0.59 6.38
CA VAL A 51 -6.49 1.58 6.33
C VAL A 51 -6.69 2.68 7.37
N ILE A 52 -7.91 3.22 7.48
CA ILE A 52 -8.24 4.26 8.48
C ILE A 52 -8.03 3.74 9.90
N ALA A 53 -8.44 2.51 10.21
CA ALA A 53 -8.23 1.91 11.52
C ALA A 53 -6.73 1.81 11.86
N LEU A 54 -5.91 1.32 10.92
CA LEU A 54 -4.46 1.22 11.11
C LEU A 54 -3.80 2.58 11.29
N LEU A 55 -4.20 3.60 10.51
CA LEU A 55 -3.66 4.96 10.67
C LEU A 55 -3.97 5.53 12.06
N LYS A 56 -5.20 5.34 12.56
CA LYS A 56 -5.59 5.77 13.92
C LYS A 56 -4.78 5.05 15.01
N GLU A 57 -4.39 3.81 14.78
CA GLU A 57 -3.55 3.05 15.71
C GLU A 57 -2.08 3.49 15.66
N VAL A 58 -1.55 3.80 14.48
CA VAL A 58 -0.14 4.16 14.29
C VAL A 58 0.14 5.61 14.68
N GLU A 59 -0.76 6.55 14.37
CA GLU A 59 -0.57 7.98 14.61
C GLU A 59 -0.15 8.35 16.05
N PRO A 60 -0.74 7.80 17.14
CA PRO A 60 -0.30 8.12 18.50
C PRO A 60 0.99 7.39 18.94
N LEU A 61 1.49 6.43 18.17
CA LEU A 61 2.68 5.63 18.52
C LEU A 61 4.00 6.26 18.04
N VAL A 62 3.90 7.30 17.22
CA VAL A 62 5.05 7.96 16.58
C VAL A 62 5.25 9.34 17.18
N SER A 63 6.51 9.76 17.31
CA SER A 63 6.84 11.13 17.70
C SER A 63 6.51 12.12 16.57
N GLU A 64 6.43 13.42 16.87
CA GLU A 64 6.11 14.45 15.86
C GLU A 64 7.02 14.40 14.62
N PRO A 65 8.37 14.27 14.73
CA PRO A 65 9.23 14.17 13.55
C PRO A 65 9.01 12.87 12.77
N GLU A 66 8.70 11.76 13.44
CA GLU A 66 8.39 10.48 12.79
C GLU A 66 7.04 10.54 12.08
N HIS A 67 6.03 11.16 12.69
CA HIS A 67 4.72 11.42 12.09
C HIS A 67 4.85 12.22 10.80
N GLN A 68 5.62 13.32 10.82
CA GLN A 68 5.85 14.13 9.64
C GLN A 68 6.47 13.30 8.50
N LEU A 69 7.53 12.55 8.79
CA LEU A 69 8.22 11.72 7.79
C LEU A 69 7.31 10.62 7.22
N ILE A 70 6.53 9.94 8.09
CA ILE A 70 5.57 8.92 7.68
C ILE A 70 4.47 9.54 6.81
N THR A 71 3.96 10.71 7.21
CA THR A 71 2.92 11.44 6.48
C THR A 71 3.39 11.83 5.07
N GLU A 72 4.57 12.44 4.96
CA GLU A 72 5.17 12.77 3.65
C GLU A 72 5.35 11.51 2.79
N THR A 73 5.81 10.40 3.39
CA THR A 73 5.96 9.13 2.69
C THR A 73 4.61 8.58 2.17
N LEU A 74 3.56 8.62 2.99
CA LEU A 74 2.21 8.18 2.58
C LEU A 74 1.66 9.04 1.45
N TYR A 75 1.92 10.35 1.46
CA TYR A 75 1.53 11.25 0.37
C TYR A 75 2.24 10.92 -0.94
N GLU A 76 3.56 10.69 -0.92
CA GLU A 76 4.30 10.31 -2.12
C GLU A 76 3.86 8.95 -2.68
N ILE A 77 3.50 7.99 -1.82
CA ILE A 77 2.90 6.73 -2.24
C ILE A 77 1.56 6.97 -2.95
N ALA A 78 0.70 7.84 -2.40
CA ALA A 78 -0.59 8.17 -3.01
C ALA A 78 -0.41 8.85 -4.39
N VAL A 79 0.56 9.77 -4.51
CA VAL A 79 0.93 10.39 -5.79
C VAL A 79 1.37 9.33 -6.80
N LEU A 80 2.28 8.42 -6.41
CA LEU A 80 2.75 7.34 -7.28
C LEU A 80 1.61 6.43 -7.75
N GLN A 81 0.70 6.04 -6.84
CA GLN A 81 -0.47 5.23 -7.18
C GLN A 81 -1.38 5.95 -8.19
N ALA A 82 -1.62 7.25 -8.02
CA ALA A 82 -2.40 8.05 -8.95
C ALA A 82 -1.73 8.16 -10.34
N MET A 83 -0.39 8.32 -10.37
CA MET A 83 0.38 8.31 -11.62
C MET A 83 0.26 6.97 -12.35
N GLN A 84 0.43 5.86 -11.64
CA GLN A 84 0.33 4.50 -12.21
C GLN A 84 -1.08 4.22 -12.76
N ALA A 85 -2.13 4.55 -12.00
CA ALA A 85 -3.52 4.39 -12.46
C ALA A 85 -3.79 5.24 -13.72
N SER A 86 -3.28 6.47 -13.76
CA SER A 86 -3.41 7.37 -14.91
C SER A 86 -2.67 6.85 -16.15
N ALA A 87 -1.47 6.28 -15.97
CA ALA A 87 -0.69 5.67 -17.05
C ALA A 87 -1.43 4.46 -17.65
N VAL A 88 -1.96 3.55 -16.82
CA VAL A 88 -2.75 2.39 -17.26
C VAL A 88 -4.01 2.82 -18.01
N ALA A 89 -4.75 3.80 -17.47
CA ALA A 89 -5.94 4.32 -18.14
C ALA A 89 -5.61 4.95 -19.51
N SER A 90 -4.42 5.55 -19.64
CA SER A 90 -3.95 6.14 -20.90
C SER A 90 -3.53 5.07 -21.92
N SER A 91 -2.83 4.02 -21.49
CA SER A 91 -2.45 2.93 -22.40
C SER A 91 -3.67 2.22 -22.99
N LEU A 92 -4.72 1.97 -22.19
CA LEU A 92 -5.98 1.37 -22.66
C LEU A 92 -6.74 2.24 -23.69
N ARG A 93 -6.59 3.56 -23.62
CA ARG A 93 -7.17 4.50 -24.61
C ARG A 93 -6.39 4.55 -25.93
N THR A 94 -5.10 4.21 -25.89
CA THR A 94 -4.22 4.29 -27.07
C THR A 94 -4.21 2.98 -27.88
N SER A 95 -4.71 1.89 -27.28
CA SER A 95 -4.83 0.55 -27.90
C SER A 95 -6.23 0.23 -28.46
N GLN A 96 -7.14 1.21 -28.50
CA GLN A 96 -8.45 1.15 -29.14
C GLN A 96 -8.48 2.10 -30.34
#